data_AF-A0A7V7WJH2-F1
#
_entry.id   AF-A0A7V7WJH2-F1
#
_cell.length_a   1.000
_cell.length_b   1.000
_cell.length_c   1.000
_cell.angle_alpha   90.00
_cell.angle_beta   90.00
_cell.angle_gamma   90.00
#
_symmetry.space_group_name_H-M   'P 1'
#
loop_
_entity.id
_entity.type
_entity.pdbx_description
1 polymer ?
#
loop_
_entity_poly.entity_id
_entity_poly.type
_entity_poly.pdbx_seq_one_letter_code
_entity_poly.pdbx_strand_id
1 'polypeptide(L)'
;MPGGGMKFGRISFFLGTLLVVGLARLAPLRAADDAIFIDPSDPGLIRKTVIPFASEIVLRASDLPTHSEAHPNVAFGEQRFSFISLSPDGSYLAFSVDGSLSDWSGVYDLGKKDLHQVALSFDAQALAPAWAADGRRVAFEEEDSVGRRYLQVYDLEKRESCGLDYRSAKNKYLNLLNPWWSETGDKVYFQVEVNNRYRRSMGLKPLAAPARIGEANVQCQELVLRSVEKFMAEVPAGNIPREALATLLKGPL
;
A
#
# COMPACT_ATOMS: atom_id res chain seq x y z
N MET A 1 79.24 -47.88 -33.44
CA MET A 1 79.32 -47.04 -32.23
C MET A 1 78.46 -45.80 -32.43
N PRO A 2 77.77 -45.28 -31.40
CA PRO A 2 76.83 -45.87 -30.45
C PRO A 2 75.42 -45.23 -30.63
N GLY A 3 74.31 -45.58 -30.00
CA GLY A 3 73.98 -46.40 -28.83
C GLY A 3 72.82 -45.75 -28.07
N GLY A 4 71.96 -46.57 -27.45
CA GLY A 4 70.94 -46.15 -26.46
C GLY A 4 69.54 -45.95 -27.06
N GLY A 5 68.51 -46.75 -26.79
CA GLY A 5 68.22 -47.55 -25.61
C GLY A 5 67.63 -46.70 -24.49
N MET A 6 66.31 -46.50 -24.44
CA MET A 6 65.64 -46.11 -23.19
C MET A 6 64.15 -46.49 -23.13
N LYS A 7 63.92 -47.62 -22.44
CA LYS A 7 62.88 -47.96 -21.45
C LYS A 7 61.48 -47.36 -21.56
N PHE A 8 60.51 -48.27 -21.71
CA PHE A 8 59.09 -48.09 -21.38
C PHE A 8 58.89 -47.74 -19.90
N GLY A 9 58.31 -46.57 -19.62
CA GLY A 9 57.73 -46.22 -18.33
C GLY A 9 56.23 -46.51 -18.33
N ARG A 10 55.77 -47.38 -17.42
CA ARG A 10 54.35 -47.56 -17.12
C ARG A 10 53.80 -46.28 -16.51
N ILE A 11 52.83 -45.64 -17.17
CA ILE A 11 52.02 -44.59 -16.56
C ILE A 11 50.72 -45.26 -16.07
N SER A 12 50.58 -45.34 -14.75
CA SER A 12 49.38 -45.80 -14.08
C SER A 12 48.23 -44.81 -14.34
N PHE A 13 47.12 -45.31 -14.87
CA PHE A 13 45.86 -44.55 -14.92
C PHE A 13 45.28 -44.45 -13.50
N PHE A 14 45.31 -43.25 -12.91
CA PHE A 14 44.42 -42.93 -11.79
C PHE A 14 43.03 -42.61 -12.36
N LEU A 15 42.06 -43.48 -12.07
CA LEU A 15 40.65 -43.23 -12.34
C LEU A 15 40.19 -42.13 -11.36
N GLY A 16 40.16 -40.88 -11.82
CA GLY A 16 39.52 -39.80 -11.09
C GLY A 16 38.01 -39.98 -11.14
N THR A 17 37.39 -40.30 -10.02
CA THR A 17 35.93 -40.35 -9.85
C THR A 17 35.38 -38.95 -10.16
N LEU A 18 34.72 -38.78 -11.31
CA LEU A 18 33.94 -37.57 -11.58
C LEU A 18 32.73 -37.60 -10.64
N LEU A 19 32.77 -36.77 -9.60
CA LEU A 19 31.61 -36.48 -8.77
C LEU A 19 30.62 -35.70 -9.65
N VAL A 20 29.65 -36.40 -10.25
CA VAL A 20 28.49 -35.75 -10.86
C VAL A 20 27.67 -35.19 -9.71
N VAL A 21 27.94 -33.95 -9.35
CA VAL A 21 27.05 -33.15 -8.50
C VAL A 21 25.75 -33.04 -9.28
N GLY A 22 24.73 -33.77 -8.83
CA GLY A 22 23.40 -33.67 -9.42
C GLY A 22 22.98 -32.22 -9.46
N LEU A 23 22.50 -31.77 -10.63
CA LEU A 23 21.75 -30.53 -10.73
C LEU A 23 20.57 -30.65 -9.75
N ALA A 24 20.73 -30.10 -8.55
CA ALA A 24 19.61 -29.76 -7.73
C ALA A 24 18.73 -28.88 -8.61
N ARG A 25 17.52 -29.35 -8.93
CA ARG A 25 16.48 -28.49 -9.49
C ARG A 25 16.33 -27.37 -8.48
N LEU A 26 16.91 -26.21 -8.79
CA LEU A 26 16.55 -24.96 -8.15
C LEU A 26 15.03 -24.90 -8.29
N ALA A 27 14.33 -24.98 -7.16
CA ALA A 27 12.95 -24.53 -7.13
C ALA A 27 12.94 -23.13 -7.77
N PRO A 28 12.00 -22.82 -8.67
CA PRO A 28 11.94 -21.47 -9.19
C PRO A 28 11.84 -20.54 -7.98
N LEU A 29 12.81 -19.63 -7.86
CA LEU A 29 12.65 -18.43 -7.05
C LEU A 29 11.27 -17.90 -7.43
N ARG A 30 10.33 -17.92 -6.49
CA ARG A 30 8.97 -17.46 -6.71
C ARG A 30 9.10 -16.05 -7.31
N ALA A 31 8.68 -15.94 -8.57
CA ALA A 31 8.86 -14.81 -9.45
C ALA A 31 8.77 -13.48 -8.68
N ALA A 32 9.86 -12.72 -8.67
CA ALA A 32 9.82 -11.28 -8.47
C ALA A 32 9.36 -10.55 -9.75
N ASP A 33 8.72 -11.29 -10.68
CA ASP A 33 8.62 -10.92 -12.11
C ASP A 33 7.36 -10.13 -12.49
N ASP A 34 6.59 -9.61 -11.52
CA ASP A 34 5.40 -8.77 -11.81
C ASP A 34 5.27 -7.58 -10.84
N ALA A 35 6.39 -7.11 -10.26
CA ALA A 35 6.34 -5.96 -9.37
C ALA A 35 5.91 -4.69 -10.14
N ILE A 36 4.76 -4.11 -9.75
CA ILE A 36 4.43 -2.72 -10.08
C ILE A 36 5.07 -1.82 -9.02
N PHE A 37 5.75 -0.76 -9.45
CA PHE A 37 6.50 0.14 -8.56
C PHE A 37 6.56 1.57 -9.12
N ILE A 38 6.76 2.55 -8.23
CA ILE A 38 7.09 3.93 -8.61
C ILE A 38 8.57 3.95 -9.02
N ASP A 39 8.91 4.50 -10.19
CA ASP A 39 10.28 4.57 -10.66
C ASP A 39 11.15 5.39 -9.68
N PRO A 40 12.20 4.82 -9.09
CA PRO A 40 13.04 5.51 -8.11
C PRO A 40 13.81 6.71 -8.68
N SER A 41 14.02 6.75 -9.99
CA SER A 41 14.71 7.84 -10.70
C SER A 41 13.76 8.92 -11.22
N ASP A 42 12.47 8.59 -11.38
CA ASP A 42 11.43 9.49 -11.84
C ASP A 42 10.09 9.14 -11.15
N PRO A 43 9.77 9.77 -10.01
CA PRO A 43 8.54 9.48 -9.28
C PRO A 43 7.27 9.91 -10.04
N GLY A 44 7.39 10.54 -11.21
CA GLY A 44 6.27 10.76 -12.13
C GLY A 44 5.89 9.52 -12.93
N LEU A 45 6.57 8.37 -12.76
CA LEU A 45 6.31 7.14 -13.50
C LEU A 45 5.96 5.97 -12.57
N ILE A 46 4.89 5.26 -12.92
CA ILE A 46 4.64 3.92 -12.42
C ILE A 46 5.07 2.93 -13.49
N ARG A 47 5.81 1.90 -13.06
CA ARG A 47 6.36 0.86 -13.92
C ARG A 47 5.92 -0.52 -13.48
N LYS A 48 5.93 -1.45 -14.43
CA LYS A 48 5.76 -2.88 -14.18
C LYS A 48 7.00 -3.62 -14.67
N THR A 49 7.58 -4.45 -13.80
CA THR A 49 8.63 -5.39 -14.20
C THR A 49 8.09 -6.35 -15.23
N VAL A 50 8.78 -6.48 -16.37
CA VAL A 50 8.49 -7.47 -17.42
C VAL A 50 9.47 -8.64 -17.32
N ILE A 51 10.72 -8.32 -17.01
CA ILE A 51 11.82 -9.24 -16.68
C ILE A 51 12.74 -8.55 -15.67
N PRO A 52 13.61 -9.25 -14.93
CA PRO A 52 14.37 -8.67 -13.81
C PRO A 52 15.18 -7.39 -14.09
N PHE A 53 15.49 -7.08 -15.35
CA PHE A 53 16.26 -5.92 -15.77
C PHE A 53 15.52 -5.04 -16.80
N ALA A 54 14.25 -5.30 -17.07
CA ALA A 54 13.44 -4.47 -17.94
C ALA A 54 12.03 -4.29 -17.39
N SER A 55 11.53 -3.07 -17.51
CA SER A 55 10.20 -2.68 -17.08
C SER A 55 9.55 -1.81 -18.15
N GLU A 56 8.24 -1.83 -18.17
CA GLU A 56 7.43 -0.94 -19.00
C GLU A 56 6.76 0.13 -18.14
N ILE A 57 6.39 1.24 -18.78
CA ILE A 57 5.67 2.33 -18.12
C ILE A 57 4.19 2.00 -18.16
N VAL A 58 3.59 1.91 -16.98
CA VAL A 58 2.16 1.65 -16.78
C VAL A 58 1.37 2.95 -16.83
N LEU A 59 1.85 3.97 -16.12
CA LEU A 59 1.16 5.24 -15.96
C LEU A 59 2.19 6.37 -15.77
N ARG A 60 1.88 7.54 -16.34
CA ARG A 60 2.66 8.77 -16.17
C ARG A 60 1.83 9.81 -15.45
N ALA A 61 2.45 10.54 -14.54
CA ALA A 61 1.83 11.69 -13.89
C ALA A 61 1.44 12.78 -14.92
N SER A 62 2.15 12.87 -16.05
CA SER A 62 1.82 13.77 -17.16
C SER A 62 0.50 13.44 -17.87
N ASP A 63 0.03 12.20 -17.74
CA ASP A 63 -1.22 11.74 -18.36
C ASP A 63 -2.42 11.96 -17.42
N LEU A 64 -2.17 12.42 -16.19
CA LEU A 64 -3.19 12.69 -15.19
C LEU A 64 -3.82 14.08 -15.39
N PRO A 65 -5.07 14.28 -14.90
CA PRO A 65 -5.69 15.60 -14.84
C PRO A 65 -4.80 16.61 -14.12
N THR A 66 -4.85 17.87 -14.54
CA THR A 66 -4.13 18.97 -13.86
C THR A 66 -5.00 19.73 -12.87
N HIS A 67 -6.31 19.44 -12.87
CA HIS A 67 -7.32 20.04 -12.01
C HIS A 67 -8.29 18.98 -11.49
N SER A 68 -8.93 19.25 -10.36
CA SER A 68 -9.93 18.36 -9.80
C SER A 68 -11.19 18.28 -10.65
N GLU A 69 -11.70 17.06 -10.83
CA GLU A 69 -13.00 16.81 -11.44
C GLU A 69 -14.15 17.35 -10.57
N ALA A 70 -14.04 17.20 -9.25
CA ALA A 70 -15.04 17.67 -8.30
C ALA A 70 -14.96 19.19 -8.04
N HIS A 71 -13.77 19.76 -8.11
CA HIS A 71 -13.53 21.18 -7.86
C HIS A 71 -12.65 21.82 -8.95
N PRO A 72 -13.22 22.22 -10.10
CA PRO A 72 -12.44 22.62 -11.28
C PRO A 72 -11.46 23.80 -11.09
N ASN A 73 -11.59 24.57 -10.02
CA ASN A 73 -10.69 25.67 -9.68
C ASN A 73 -9.48 25.23 -8.83
N VAL A 74 -9.42 23.96 -8.43
CA VAL A 74 -8.30 23.37 -7.69
C VAL A 74 -7.35 22.73 -8.69
N ALA A 75 -6.15 23.30 -8.81
CA ALA A 75 -5.07 22.77 -9.64
C ALA A 75 -4.11 21.89 -8.82
N PHE A 76 -3.55 20.85 -9.42
CA PHE A 76 -2.60 19.96 -8.75
C PHE A 76 -1.14 20.40 -8.91
N GLY A 77 -0.81 21.10 -9.99
CA GLY A 77 0.56 21.53 -10.28
C GLY A 77 1.44 20.40 -10.83
N GLU A 78 2.73 20.40 -10.50
CA GLU A 78 3.64 19.27 -10.80
C GLU A 78 3.23 18.06 -9.95
N GLN A 79 3.12 16.90 -10.56
CA GLN A 79 2.54 15.70 -9.91
C GLN A 79 3.57 14.57 -9.85
N ARG A 80 3.64 13.89 -8.70
CA ARG A 80 4.49 12.72 -8.46
C ARG A 80 3.71 11.67 -7.69
N PHE A 81 3.96 10.39 -7.95
CA PHE A 81 3.37 9.30 -7.18
C PHE A 81 4.12 9.09 -5.86
N SER A 82 3.39 8.80 -4.79
CA SER A 82 3.98 8.56 -3.46
C SER A 82 3.62 7.20 -2.86
N PHE A 83 2.41 6.69 -3.13
CA PHE A 83 1.95 5.37 -2.69
C PHE A 83 1.18 4.66 -3.79
N ILE A 84 1.31 3.33 -3.84
CA ILE A 84 0.61 2.48 -4.80
C ILE A 84 0.19 1.16 -4.16
N SER A 85 -0.89 0.57 -4.66
CA SER A 85 -1.36 -0.76 -4.28
C SER A 85 -2.19 -1.38 -5.40
N LEU A 86 -1.89 -2.62 -5.75
CA LEU A 86 -2.70 -3.40 -6.69
C LEU A 86 -3.92 -3.99 -5.98
N SER A 87 -5.05 -4.03 -6.66
CA SER A 87 -6.20 -4.83 -6.22
C SER A 87 -5.82 -6.31 -6.15
N PRO A 88 -6.51 -7.14 -5.34
CA PRO A 88 -6.19 -8.55 -5.16
C PRO A 88 -6.17 -9.37 -6.46
N ASP A 89 -6.98 -8.97 -7.45
CA ASP A 89 -7.03 -9.59 -8.78
C ASP A 89 -6.03 -8.99 -9.78
N GLY A 90 -5.33 -7.91 -9.40
CA GLY A 90 -4.35 -7.20 -10.24
C GLY A 90 -4.96 -6.34 -11.34
N SER A 91 -6.29 -6.15 -11.38
CA SER A 91 -6.98 -5.38 -12.44
C SER A 91 -6.93 -3.87 -12.21
N TYR A 92 -6.81 -3.44 -10.96
CA TYR A 92 -6.83 -2.03 -10.57
C TYR A 92 -5.58 -1.63 -9.82
N LEU A 93 -5.15 -0.39 -10.05
CA LEU A 93 -4.08 0.25 -9.32
C LEU A 93 -4.66 1.42 -8.52
N ALA A 94 -4.61 1.35 -7.20
CA ALA A 94 -4.86 2.49 -6.34
C ALA A 94 -3.54 3.21 -6.05
N PHE A 95 -3.57 4.53 -6.03
CA PHE A 95 -2.38 5.34 -5.82
C PHE A 95 -2.72 6.71 -5.27
N SER A 96 -1.69 7.40 -4.83
CA SER A 96 -1.78 8.80 -4.42
C SER A 96 -0.73 9.62 -5.13
N VAL A 97 -1.09 10.89 -5.29
CA VAL A 97 -0.35 11.87 -6.06
C VAL A 97 -0.04 13.04 -5.15
N ASP A 98 1.24 13.29 -4.97
CA ASP A 98 1.77 14.49 -4.34
C ASP A 98 1.83 15.56 -5.42
N GLY A 99 0.94 16.55 -5.33
CA GLY A 99 0.87 17.66 -6.26
C GLY A 99 1.54 18.90 -5.66
N SER A 100 2.26 19.68 -6.46
CA SER A 100 2.93 20.89 -5.95
C SER A 100 1.97 21.97 -5.46
N LEU A 101 0.68 21.85 -5.76
CA LEU A 101 -0.38 22.77 -5.31
C LEU A 101 -1.47 22.08 -4.49
N SER A 102 -1.78 20.81 -4.77
CA SER A 102 -2.79 20.02 -4.07
C SER A 102 -2.58 18.54 -4.34
N ASP A 103 -2.74 17.71 -3.32
CA ASP A 103 -2.63 16.26 -3.42
C ASP A 103 -3.98 15.62 -3.76
N TRP A 104 -3.96 14.39 -4.24
CA TRP A 104 -5.17 13.63 -4.48
C TRP A 104 -4.89 12.12 -4.59
N SER A 105 -5.96 11.34 -4.45
CA SER A 105 -5.94 9.88 -4.53
C SER A 105 -6.80 9.40 -5.70
N GLY A 106 -6.34 8.34 -6.37
CA GLY A 106 -6.98 7.81 -7.56
C GLY A 106 -6.94 6.28 -7.65
N VAL A 107 -7.82 5.75 -8.50
CA VAL A 107 -7.81 4.36 -8.94
C VAL A 107 -7.75 4.32 -10.46
N TYR A 108 -6.90 3.44 -11.00
CA TYR A 108 -6.72 3.25 -12.43
C TYR A 108 -7.05 1.82 -12.84
N ASP A 109 -7.93 1.67 -13.83
CA ASP A 109 -8.24 0.39 -14.48
C ASP A 109 -7.12 0.06 -15.47
N LEU A 110 -6.31 -0.95 -15.16
CA LEU A 110 -5.13 -1.30 -15.96
C LEU A 110 -5.51 -1.86 -17.34
N GLY A 111 -6.67 -2.51 -17.46
CA GLY A 111 -7.13 -3.10 -18.71
C GLY A 111 -7.80 -2.09 -19.63
N LYS A 112 -8.67 -1.24 -19.08
CA LYS A 112 -9.42 -0.22 -19.84
C LYS A 112 -8.66 1.09 -19.99
N LYS A 113 -7.59 1.28 -19.21
CA LYS A 113 -6.84 2.54 -19.12
C LYS A 113 -7.73 3.71 -18.69
N ASP A 114 -8.64 3.44 -17.76
CA ASP A 114 -9.63 4.39 -17.25
C ASP A 114 -9.22 4.89 -15.87
N LEU A 115 -9.33 6.20 -15.64
CA LEU A 115 -8.93 6.85 -14.39
C LEU A 115 -10.16 7.27 -13.60
N HIS A 116 -10.11 7.02 -12.29
CA HIS A 116 -11.13 7.45 -11.35
C HIS A 116 -10.47 8.26 -10.23
N GLN A 117 -10.78 9.56 -10.15
CA GLN A 117 -10.40 10.39 -9.02
C GLN A 117 -11.29 10.04 -7.81
N VAL A 118 -10.67 9.74 -6.67
CA VAL A 118 -11.39 9.28 -5.46
C VAL A 118 -11.60 10.41 -4.47
N ALA A 119 -10.52 11.13 -4.16
CA ALA A 119 -10.52 12.19 -3.15
C ALA A 119 -9.46 13.23 -3.44
N LEU A 120 -9.68 14.43 -2.90
CA LEU A 120 -8.68 15.47 -2.78
C LEU A 120 -8.10 15.42 -1.38
N SER A 121 -6.77 15.43 -1.29
CA SER A 121 -6.06 15.65 -0.03
C SER A 121 -5.37 17.00 -0.09
N PHE A 122 -5.57 17.81 0.94
CA PHE A 122 -4.87 19.09 1.03
C PHE A 122 -3.66 18.86 1.92
N ASP A 123 -2.54 18.48 1.30
CA ASP A 123 -1.21 18.28 1.88
C ASP A 123 -1.06 17.12 2.88
N ALA A 124 -1.20 15.84 2.45
CA ALA A 124 -0.61 14.70 3.20
C ALA A 124 -0.50 13.35 2.47
N GLN A 125 0.40 12.56 3.06
CA GLN A 125 0.74 11.16 2.78
C GLN A 125 -0.46 10.21 2.83
N ALA A 126 -0.83 9.62 1.69
CA ALA A 126 -1.75 8.49 1.67
C ALA A 126 -1.02 7.19 2.02
N LEU A 127 -0.88 6.88 3.30
CA LEU A 127 -0.25 5.62 3.73
C LEU A 127 -1.02 4.42 3.18
N ALA A 128 -0.52 3.87 2.06
CA ALA A 128 -0.93 2.68 1.33
C ALA A 128 -2.47 2.48 1.16
N PRO A 129 -3.03 2.67 -0.04
CA PRO A 129 -4.42 2.28 -0.28
C PRO A 129 -4.66 0.82 0.11
N ALA A 130 -5.66 0.60 0.97
CA ALA A 130 -5.99 -0.71 1.50
C ALA A 130 -7.17 -1.28 0.71
N TRP A 131 -6.91 -2.29 -0.10
CA TRP A 131 -7.95 -2.99 -0.86
C TRP A 131 -8.73 -3.97 0.04
N ALA A 132 -10.04 -4.00 -0.15
CA ALA A 132 -10.87 -5.09 0.33
C ALA A 132 -10.55 -6.37 -0.47
N ALA A 133 -10.73 -7.53 0.16
CA ALA A 133 -10.45 -8.83 -0.46
C ALA A 133 -11.29 -9.11 -1.72
N ASP A 134 -12.40 -8.40 -1.89
CA ASP A 134 -13.27 -8.49 -3.07
C ASP A 134 -12.74 -7.74 -4.31
N GLY A 135 -11.70 -6.91 -4.14
CA GLY A 135 -11.14 -6.06 -5.20
C GLY A 135 -12.07 -4.95 -5.71
N ARG A 136 -13.22 -4.72 -5.07
CA ARG A 136 -14.21 -3.70 -5.47
C ARG A 136 -14.14 -2.44 -4.62
N ARG A 137 -13.55 -2.55 -3.44
CA ARG A 137 -13.49 -1.46 -2.47
C ARG A 137 -12.07 -1.18 -2.05
N VAL A 138 -11.76 0.08 -1.85
CA VAL A 138 -10.46 0.55 -1.37
C VAL A 138 -10.65 1.67 -0.36
N ALA A 139 -9.84 1.65 0.69
CA ALA A 139 -9.78 2.71 1.68
C ALA A 139 -8.50 3.53 1.50
N PHE A 140 -8.65 4.85 1.52
CA PHE A 140 -7.57 5.83 1.51
C PHE A 140 -7.54 6.56 2.87
N GLU A 141 -6.35 6.73 3.42
CA GLU A 141 -6.11 7.69 4.50
C GLU A 141 -5.83 9.06 3.86
N GLU A 142 -6.55 10.08 4.32
CA GLU A 142 -6.48 11.44 3.81
C GLU A 142 -6.22 12.41 4.97
N GLU A 143 -5.62 13.58 4.71
CA GLU A 143 -5.45 14.64 5.71
C GLU A 143 -6.07 15.95 5.20
N ASP A 144 -6.58 16.75 6.13
CA ASP A 144 -7.06 18.08 5.80
C ASP A 144 -6.03 19.16 6.13
N SER A 145 -6.31 20.39 5.70
CA SER A 145 -5.42 21.55 5.86
C SER A 145 -5.07 21.93 7.32
N VAL A 146 -5.73 21.33 8.32
CA VAL A 146 -5.42 21.54 9.74
C VAL A 146 -4.75 20.32 10.39
N GLY A 147 -4.38 19.32 9.59
CA GLY A 147 -3.64 18.14 9.99
C GLY A 147 -4.50 17.05 10.65
N ARG A 148 -5.80 16.99 10.35
CA ARG A 148 -6.69 15.90 10.81
C ARG A 148 -6.70 14.80 9.78
N ARG A 149 -6.48 13.56 10.24
CA ARG A 149 -6.52 12.38 9.38
C ARG A 149 -7.86 11.68 9.44
N TYR A 150 -8.38 11.35 8.27
CA TYR A 150 -9.67 10.73 8.05
C TYR A 150 -9.55 9.66 6.97
N LEU A 151 -10.60 8.86 6.79
CA LEU A 151 -10.60 7.79 5.81
C LEU A 151 -11.66 8.04 4.75
N GLN A 152 -11.30 7.76 3.51
CA GLN A 152 -12.22 7.71 2.38
C GLN A 152 -12.32 6.28 1.88
N VAL A 153 -13.52 5.72 1.82
CA VAL A 153 -13.80 4.43 1.17
C VAL A 153 -14.37 4.70 -0.21
N TYR A 154 -13.82 4.06 -1.23
CA TYR A 154 -14.30 4.10 -2.61
C TYR A 154 -14.88 2.77 -3.02
N ASP A 155 -16.06 2.80 -3.66
CA ASP A 155 -16.73 1.65 -4.26
C ASP A 155 -16.63 1.76 -5.79
N LEU A 156 -15.87 0.85 -6.41
CA LEU A 156 -15.63 0.85 -7.86
C LEU A 156 -16.90 0.57 -8.67
N GLU A 157 -17.81 -0.24 -8.14
CA GLU A 157 -19.02 -0.65 -8.86
C GLU A 157 -20.00 0.51 -8.94
N LYS A 158 -20.17 1.23 -7.82
CA LYS A 158 -21.06 2.40 -7.74
C LYS A 158 -20.41 3.69 -8.23
N ARG A 159 -19.07 3.73 -8.29
CA ARG A 159 -18.28 4.95 -8.51
C ARG A 159 -18.61 6.05 -7.50
N GLU A 160 -18.76 5.64 -6.26
CA GLU A 160 -19.11 6.51 -5.14
C GLU A 160 -18.11 6.37 -4.02
N SER A 161 -17.92 7.45 -3.27
CA SER A 161 -17.06 7.48 -2.09
C SER A 161 -17.88 7.78 -0.84
N CYS A 162 -17.53 7.17 0.29
CA CYS A 162 -18.03 7.57 1.61
C CYS A 162 -16.86 7.90 2.55
N GLY A 163 -17.07 8.86 3.47
CA GLY A 163 -16.02 9.35 4.37
C GLY A 163 -16.26 8.96 5.82
N LEU A 164 -15.18 8.63 6.53
CA LEU A 164 -15.13 8.48 7.98
C LEU A 164 -14.20 9.55 8.52
N ASP A 165 -14.77 10.52 9.24
CA ASP A 165 -14.03 11.65 9.78
C ASP A 165 -14.37 11.89 11.25
N TYR A 166 -13.94 13.05 11.75
CA TYR A 166 -14.23 13.48 13.11
C TYR A 166 -15.72 13.68 13.41
N ARG A 167 -16.57 13.91 12.40
CA ARG A 167 -18.03 14.06 12.54
C ARG A 167 -18.63 12.67 12.77
N SER A 168 -18.19 11.68 11.99
CA SER A 168 -18.55 10.27 12.19
C SER A 168 -18.18 9.82 13.61
N ALA A 169 -16.96 10.16 14.06
CA ALA A 169 -16.47 9.83 15.40
C ALA A 169 -17.03 10.73 16.52
N LYS A 170 -17.79 11.78 16.17
CA LYS A 170 -18.33 12.82 17.08
C LYS A 170 -17.25 13.45 17.98
N ASN A 171 -16.02 13.58 17.48
CA ASN A 171 -14.89 14.14 18.21
C ASN A 171 -13.82 14.70 17.26
N LYS A 172 -13.70 16.03 17.21
CA LYS A 172 -12.75 16.78 16.36
C LYS A 172 -11.27 16.60 16.66
N TYR A 173 -10.91 15.87 17.72
CA TYR A 173 -9.53 15.64 18.13
C TYR A 173 -9.05 14.22 17.83
N LEU A 174 -9.77 13.46 17.02
CA LEU A 174 -9.39 12.10 16.66
C LEU A 174 -8.85 12.05 15.23
N ASN A 175 -7.78 11.28 15.06
CA ASN A 175 -7.31 10.79 13.77
C ASN A 175 -7.81 9.36 13.55
N LEU A 176 -8.15 9.04 12.31
CA LEU A 176 -8.50 7.70 11.86
C LEU A 176 -7.40 7.26 10.89
N LEU A 177 -6.72 6.16 11.21
CA LEU A 177 -5.42 5.81 10.65
C LEU A 177 -5.34 4.33 10.28
N ASN A 178 -4.45 4.00 9.36
CA ASN A 178 -4.03 2.62 9.07
C ASN A 178 -5.24 1.70 8.82
N PRO A 179 -6.07 1.94 7.79
CA PRO A 179 -7.24 1.11 7.53
C PRO A 179 -6.86 -0.30 7.09
N TRP A 180 -7.66 -1.30 7.50
CA TRP A 180 -7.63 -2.65 6.96
C TRP A 180 -9.04 -3.24 6.89
N TRP A 181 -9.22 -4.29 6.10
CA TRP A 181 -10.52 -4.89 5.85
C TRP A 181 -10.76 -6.16 6.66
N SER A 182 -12.02 -6.46 6.97
CA SER A 182 -12.41 -7.82 7.35
C SER A 182 -12.11 -8.79 6.20
N GLU A 183 -11.93 -10.08 6.52
CA GLU A 183 -11.71 -11.13 5.50
C GLU A 183 -12.85 -11.17 4.45
N THR A 184 -14.07 -10.85 4.88
CA THR A 184 -15.27 -10.76 4.05
C THR A 184 -15.38 -9.45 3.27
N GLY A 185 -14.56 -8.44 3.58
CA GLY A 185 -14.58 -7.11 2.95
C GLY A 185 -15.80 -6.25 3.29
N ASP A 186 -16.69 -6.70 4.17
CA ASP A 186 -17.91 -5.98 4.58
C ASP A 186 -17.68 -4.92 5.66
N LYS A 187 -16.49 -4.91 6.28
CA LYS A 187 -16.11 -3.97 7.33
C LYS A 187 -14.72 -3.42 7.08
N VAL A 188 -14.57 -2.14 7.39
CA VAL A 188 -13.28 -1.47 7.51
C VAL A 188 -12.94 -1.27 8.98
N TYR A 189 -11.75 -1.70 9.34
CA TYR A 189 -11.13 -1.49 10.64
C TYR A 189 -10.03 -0.45 10.52
N PHE A 190 -9.78 0.29 11.58
CA PHE A 190 -8.74 1.31 11.60
C PHE A 190 -8.36 1.68 13.02
N GLN A 191 -7.16 2.22 13.15
CA GLN A 191 -6.67 2.77 14.40
C GLN A 191 -7.25 4.16 14.64
N VAL A 192 -7.59 4.44 15.90
CA VAL A 192 -8.10 5.74 16.32
C VAL A 192 -7.20 6.30 17.41
N GLU A 193 -6.66 7.49 17.16
CA GLU A 193 -5.72 8.15 18.05
C GLU A 193 -6.11 9.60 18.32
N VAL A 194 -5.63 10.15 19.43
CA VAL A 194 -5.80 11.57 19.72
C VAL A 194 -4.82 12.38 18.88
N ASN A 195 -5.35 13.28 18.05
CA ASN A 195 -4.59 14.25 17.30
C ASN A 195 -4.05 15.37 18.21
N ASN A 196 -2.93 15.07 18.89
CA ASN A 196 -2.27 16.02 19.76
C ASN A 196 -1.65 17.21 19.01
N ARG A 197 -1.36 17.07 17.70
CA ARG A 197 -0.92 18.18 16.84
C ARG A 197 -2.02 19.23 16.70
N TYR A 198 -3.22 18.82 16.31
CA TYR A 198 -4.39 19.70 16.20
C TYR A 198 -4.84 20.25 17.57
N ARG A 199 -4.72 19.46 18.65
CA ARG A 199 -4.97 19.99 20.01
C ARG A 199 -4.05 21.15 20.36
N ARG A 200 -2.75 21.02 20.09
CA ARG A 200 -1.76 22.07 20.36
C ARG A 200 -2.01 23.33 19.53
N SER A 201 -2.40 23.20 18.27
CA SER A 201 -2.75 24.38 17.44
C SER A 201 -3.97 25.13 17.98
N MET A 202 -4.83 24.45 18.74
CA MET A 202 -5.97 25.04 19.46
C MET A 202 -5.64 25.50 20.89
N GLY A 203 -4.37 25.51 21.30
CA GLY A 203 -3.93 25.91 22.65
C GLY A 203 -4.24 24.88 23.75
N LEU A 204 -4.61 23.66 23.40
CA LEU A 204 -4.92 22.60 24.35
C LEU A 204 -3.68 21.78 24.69
N LYS A 205 -3.59 21.34 25.95
CA LYS A 205 -2.56 20.39 26.37
C LYS A 205 -2.74 19.05 25.64
N PRO A 206 -1.63 18.35 25.32
CA PRO A 206 -1.69 16.99 24.83
C PRO A 206 -2.46 16.10 25.79
N LEU A 207 -3.22 15.17 25.23
CA LEU A 207 -3.92 14.13 25.98
C LEU A 207 -3.23 12.79 25.67
N ALA A 208 -2.75 12.15 26.73
CA ALA A 208 -2.32 10.76 26.65
C ALA A 208 -3.57 9.88 26.76
N ALA A 209 -3.96 9.24 25.68
CA ALA A 209 -5.05 8.29 25.62
C ALA A 209 -4.57 7.06 24.85
N PRO A 210 -4.95 5.84 25.27
CA PRO A 210 -4.62 4.65 24.52
C PRO A 210 -5.29 4.68 23.14
N ALA A 211 -4.61 4.09 22.15
CA ALA A 211 -5.20 3.88 20.84
C ALA A 211 -6.46 3.02 20.95
N ARG A 212 -7.40 3.25 20.04
CA ARG A 212 -8.66 2.52 19.92
C ARG A 212 -8.79 1.91 18.53
N ILE A 213 -9.75 1.03 18.37
CA ILE A 213 -10.12 0.45 17.08
C ILE A 213 -11.49 0.99 16.67
N GLY A 214 -11.54 1.59 15.49
CA GLY A 214 -12.78 1.85 14.79
C GLY A 214 -13.16 0.63 13.94
N GLU A 215 -14.43 0.26 13.98
CA GLU A 215 -15.07 -0.61 13.00
C GLU A 215 -16.17 0.20 12.32
N ALA A 216 -16.19 0.19 10.99
CA ALA A 216 -17.26 0.78 10.20
C ALA A 216 -17.73 -0.17 9.10
N ASN A 217 -19.02 -0.08 8.77
CA ASN A 217 -19.52 -0.69 7.54
C ASN A 217 -19.03 0.06 6.30
N VAL A 218 -19.17 -0.57 5.14
CA VAL A 218 -18.63 -0.03 3.87
C VAL A 218 -19.36 1.20 3.34
N GLN A 219 -20.50 1.55 3.92
CA GLN A 219 -21.24 2.79 3.65
C GLN A 219 -20.84 3.93 4.58
N CYS A 220 -19.88 3.71 5.49
CA CYS A 220 -19.41 4.69 6.47
C CYS A 220 -20.52 5.19 7.42
N GLN A 221 -21.58 4.41 7.65
CA GLN A 221 -22.76 4.81 8.42
C GLN A 221 -22.76 4.26 9.85
N GLU A 222 -22.11 3.11 10.07
CA GLU A 222 -22.15 2.40 11.36
C GLU A 222 -20.76 2.36 12.00
N LEU A 223 -20.35 3.44 12.64
CA LEU A 223 -19.06 3.52 13.33
C LEU A 223 -19.15 3.09 14.80
N VAL A 224 -18.38 2.07 15.16
CA VAL A 224 -18.19 1.62 16.54
C VAL A 224 -16.73 1.77 16.94
N LEU A 225 -16.48 2.40 18.09
CA LEU A 225 -15.13 2.54 18.66
C LEU A 225 -14.96 1.59 19.85
N ARG A 226 -13.91 0.78 19.85
CA ARG A 226 -13.57 -0.18 20.94
C ARG A 226 -12.14 0.00 21.42
N SER A 227 -11.81 -0.54 22.59
CA SER A 227 -10.41 -0.67 22.99
C SER A 227 -9.75 -1.78 22.18
N VAL A 228 -8.42 -1.78 22.10
CA VAL A 228 -7.66 -2.82 21.40
C VAL A 228 -7.92 -4.19 22.03
N GLU A 229 -7.96 -4.27 23.37
CA GLU A 229 -8.19 -5.52 24.09
C GLU A 229 -9.57 -6.11 23.78
N LYS A 230 -10.62 -5.27 23.77
CA LYS A 230 -11.97 -5.71 23.43
C LYS A 230 -12.04 -6.20 21.99
N PHE A 231 -11.40 -5.49 21.06
CA PHE A 231 -11.35 -5.90 19.67
C PHE A 231 -10.65 -7.25 19.49
N MET A 232 -9.48 -7.43 20.12
CA MET A 232 -8.70 -8.68 20.05
C MET A 232 -9.39 -9.87 20.73
N ALA A 233 -10.32 -9.63 21.66
CA ALA A 233 -11.15 -10.69 22.25
C ALA A 233 -12.28 -11.15 21.30
N GLU A 234 -12.71 -10.30 20.37
CA GLU A 234 -13.82 -10.55 19.44
C GLU A 234 -13.33 -11.03 18.06
N VAL A 235 -12.16 -10.56 17.62
CA VAL A 235 -11.58 -10.87 16.29
C VAL A 235 -10.31 -11.70 16.46
N PRO A 236 -10.27 -12.95 15.95
CA PRO A 236 -9.07 -13.78 16.01
C PRO A 236 -7.88 -13.12 15.31
N ALA A 237 -6.69 -13.20 15.91
CA ALA A 237 -5.47 -12.62 15.34
C ALA A 237 -5.11 -13.17 13.94
N GLY A 238 -5.54 -14.40 13.63
CA GLY A 238 -5.35 -15.00 12.31
C GLY A 238 -6.12 -14.30 11.18
N ASN A 239 -7.16 -13.54 11.54
CA ASN A 239 -8.03 -12.81 10.62
C ASN A 239 -7.62 -11.33 10.50
N ILE A 240 -6.51 -10.94 11.13
CA ILE A 240 -5.96 -9.59 11.08
C ILE A 240 -4.71 -9.64 10.20
N PRO A 241 -4.59 -8.75 9.19
CA PRO A 241 -3.37 -8.65 8.38
C PRO A 241 -2.14 -8.42 9.26
N ARG A 242 -0.99 -8.98 8.87
CA ARG A 242 0.22 -8.98 9.73
C ARG A 242 0.70 -7.58 10.05
N GLU A 243 0.63 -6.68 9.08
CA GLU A 243 0.97 -5.27 9.19
C GLU A 243 0.05 -4.54 10.18
N ALA A 244 -1.26 -4.78 10.11
CA ALA A 244 -2.21 -4.23 11.06
C ALA A 244 -1.95 -4.79 12.47
N LEU A 245 -1.77 -6.11 12.60
CA LEU A 245 -1.47 -6.77 13.87
C LEU A 245 -0.18 -6.23 14.50
N ALA A 246 0.86 -6.00 13.71
CA ALA A 246 2.11 -5.42 14.18
C ALA A 246 1.92 -4.00 14.75
N THR A 247 1.04 -3.19 14.14
CA THR A 247 0.67 -1.86 14.64
C THR A 247 -0.10 -1.95 15.96
N LEU A 248 -1.06 -2.89 16.07
CA LEU A 248 -1.85 -3.08 17.30
C LEU A 248 -1.00 -3.50 18.50
N LEU A 249 0.03 -4.32 18.27
CA LEU A 249 0.89 -4.85 19.33
C LEU A 249 1.95 -3.86 19.81
N LYS A 250 2.27 -2.82 19.04
CA LYS A 250 3.34 -1.87 19.39
C LYS A 250 2.98 -0.90 20.54
N GLY A 251 1.71 -0.82 20.94
CA GLY A 251 1.26 0.18 21.92
C GLY A 251 1.45 1.61 21.41
N PRO A 252 1.01 2.64 22.15
CA PRO A 252 1.21 4.03 21.73
C PRO A 252 2.71 4.36 21.68
N LEU A 253 3.15 4.99 20.58
CA LEU A 253 4.49 5.59 20.41
C LEU A 253 4.71 6.77 21.38
#